data_AF-A0AAE3HCH1-F1
#
_entry.id   AF-A0AAE3HCH1-F1
#
_cell.length_a   1.000
_cell.length_b   1.000
_cell.length_c   1.000
_cell.angle_alpha   90.00
_cell.angle_beta   90.00
_cell.angle_gamma   90.00
#
_symmetry.space_group_name_H-M   'P 1'
#
loop_
_entity.id
_entity.type
_entity.pdbx_description
1 polymer ?
#
loop_
_entity_poly.entity_id
_entity_poly.type
_entity_poly.pdbx_seq_one_letter_code
_entity_poly.pdbx_strand_id
1 'polypeptide(L)'
;MSDGITRQELSEELKTSIAMGSIVEKGSNDNGVYVKYADGTMSCYIKNLEIIGADNVYAQNYWTFPAIFTYIPVVIPVATIKQINGAGKSTTLHSLYVVNLSQSGGNVRVVEGGIFDDKTLYRVSCHAIGEWK
;
A
#
# COMPACT_ATOMS: atom_id res chain seq x y z
N MET A 1 -8.88 -18.79 49.46
CA MET A 1 -7.52 -18.38 49.11
C MET A 1 -7.63 -17.68 47.77
N SER A 2 -7.62 -16.34 47.76
CA SER A 2 -7.52 -15.59 46.50
C SER A 2 -6.03 -15.28 46.32
N ASP A 3 -5.40 -15.96 45.37
CA ASP A 3 -4.04 -15.63 44.96
C ASP A 3 -4.09 -14.27 44.25
N GLY A 4 -3.81 -13.22 45.00
CA GLY A 4 -3.74 -11.86 44.49
C GLY A 4 -2.42 -11.69 43.76
N ILE A 5 -2.49 -11.42 42.46
CA ILE A 5 -1.31 -11.09 41.65
C ILE A 5 -0.58 -9.91 42.29
N THR A 6 0.71 -10.10 42.51
CA THR A 6 1.58 -9.09 43.11
C THR A 6 1.82 -7.94 42.13
N ARG A 7 2.11 -6.73 42.65
CA ARG A 7 2.44 -5.57 41.80
C ARG A 7 3.64 -5.82 40.88
N GLN A 8 4.51 -6.74 41.27
CA GLN A 8 5.71 -7.11 40.51
C GLN A 8 5.34 -7.98 39.30
N GLU A 9 4.48 -8.99 39.51
CA GLU A 9 3.90 -9.81 38.45
C GLU A 9 3.07 -8.96 37.47
N LEU A 10 2.23 -8.05 37.99
CA LEU A 10 1.53 -7.06 37.17
C LEU A 10 2.49 -6.17 36.36
N SER A 11 3.64 -5.81 36.93
CA SER A 11 4.62 -4.98 36.21
C SER A 11 5.34 -5.75 35.10
N GLU A 12 5.57 -7.05 35.27
CA GLU A 12 6.20 -7.89 34.25
C GLU A 12 5.20 -8.26 33.15
N GLU A 13 3.93 -8.53 33.49
CA GLU A 13 2.83 -8.65 32.53
C GLU A 13 2.63 -7.36 31.73
N LEU A 14 2.68 -6.20 32.40
CA LEU A 14 2.57 -4.89 31.77
C LEU A 14 3.80 -4.55 30.90
N LYS A 15 5.03 -4.89 31.33
CA LYS A 15 6.23 -4.74 30.49
C LYS A 15 6.15 -5.63 29.26
N THR A 16 5.62 -6.84 29.38
CA THR A 16 5.40 -7.74 28.25
C THR A 16 4.35 -7.17 27.29
N SER A 17 3.26 -6.55 27.80
CA SER A 17 2.23 -5.94 26.96
C SER A 17 2.61 -4.57 26.37
N ILE A 18 3.49 -3.80 27.02
CA ILE A 18 4.00 -2.51 26.53
C ILE A 18 5.18 -2.72 25.56
N ALA A 19 5.99 -3.77 25.76
CA ALA A 19 7.01 -4.19 24.80
C ALA A 19 6.40 -4.79 23.51
N MET A 20 5.09 -5.07 23.48
CA MET A 20 4.31 -5.17 22.24
C MET A 20 4.08 -3.79 21.61
N GLY A 21 5.15 -2.99 21.47
CA GLY A 21 5.20 -1.98 20.43
C GLY A 21 4.82 -2.69 19.15
N SER A 22 3.61 -2.42 18.65
CA SER A 22 2.97 -3.26 17.62
C SER A 22 3.76 -3.30 16.32
N ILE A 23 4.76 -2.44 16.17
CA ILE A 23 5.64 -2.27 15.02
C ILE A 23 7.02 -2.87 15.32
N VAL A 24 7.41 -3.88 14.55
CA VAL A 24 8.74 -4.51 14.55
C VAL A 24 9.74 -3.68 13.76
N GLU A 25 9.32 -3.15 12.62
CA GLU A 25 10.19 -2.45 11.69
C GLU A 25 9.37 -1.43 10.91
N LYS A 26 9.97 -0.27 10.60
CA LYS A 26 9.43 0.67 9.64
C LYS A 26 10.56 1.20 8.77
N GLY A 27 10.26 1.46 7.51
CA GLY A 27 11.23 2.01 6.58
C GLY A 27 10.59 2.68 5.38
N SER A 28 11.44 3.31 4.58
CA SER A 28 11.04 4.01 3.36
C SER A 28 12.16 3.91 2.32
N ASN A 29 11.77 3.80 1.06
CA ASN A 29 12.64 3.96 -0.10
C ASN A 29 11.87 4.66 -1.23
N ASP A 30 12.46 4.75 -2.42
CA ASP A 30 11.83 5.40 -3.57
C ASP A 30 10.50 4.73 -4.00
N ASN A 31 10.28 3.49 -3.55
CA ASN A 31 9.08 2.72 -3.85
C ASN A 31 7.98 2.86 -2.78
N GLY A 32 8.17 3.69 -1.76
CA GLY A 32 7.16 3.98 -0.73
C GLY A 32 7.63 3.69 0.69
N VAL A 33 6.67 3.49 1.60
CA VAL A 33 6.90 3.23 3.02
C VAL A 33 6.34 1.86 3.41
N TYR A 34 6.94 1.21 4.42
CA TYR A 34 6.39 0.01 5.02
C TYR A 34 6.41 0.06 6.54
N VAL A 35 5.52 -0.72 7.15
CA VAL A 35 5.45 -1.01 8.58
C VAL A 35 5.23 -2.51 8.72
N LYS A 36 6.15 -3.19 9.42
CA LYS A 36 6.00 -4.58 9.84
C LYS A 36 5.50 -4.60 11.27
N TYR A 37 4.44 -5.35 11.52
CA TYR A 37 3.81 -5.48 12.81
C TYR A 37 4.22 -6.79 13.50
N ALA A 38 4.20 -6.80 14.84
CA ALA A 38 4.61 -7.94 15.66
C ALA A 38 3.78 -9.21 15.42
N ASP A 39 2.54 -9.07 14.99
CA ASP A 39 1.63 -10.15 14.62
C ASP A 39 2.01 -10.87 13.31
N GLY A 40 2.90 -10.28 12.49
CA GLY A 40 3.28 -10.80 11.18
C GLY A 40 2.65 -10.05 10.02
N THR A 41 1.75 -9.12 10.29
CA THR A 41 1.16 -8.24 9.28
C THR A 41 2.20 -7.22 8.82
N MET A 42 2.23 -6.92 7.54
CA MET A 42 2.96 -5.80 6.95
C MET A 42 2.01 -4.94 6.15
N SER A 43 2.22 -3.63 6.24
CA SER A 43 1.53 -2.61 5.46
C SER A 43 2.57 -1.89 4.62
N CYS A 44 2.39 -1.87 3.30
CA CYS A 44 3.15 -1.02 2.38
C CYS A 44 2.24 0.06 1.79
N TYR A 45 2.77 1.27 1.63
CA TYR A 45 2.01 2.40 1.09
C TYR A 45 2.88 3.24 0.16
N ILE A 46 2.32 3.63 -0.99
CA ILE A 46 2.89 4.64 -1.87
C ILE A 46 1.85 5.72 -2.15
N LYS A 47 2.28 6.97 -2.08
CA LYS A 47 1.47 8.14 -2.44
C LYS A 47 1.88 8.64 -3.82
N ASN A 48 0.92 8.97 -4.66
CA ASN A 48 1.15 9.56 -5.97
C ASN A 48 2.00 8.68 -6.92
N LEU A 49 1.75 7.37 -6.98
CA LEU A 49 2.23 6.56 -8.09
C LEU A 49 1.71 7.19 -9.39
N GLU A 50 2.65 7.59 -10.24
CA GLU A 50 2.34 8.21 -11.52
C GLU A 50 2.12 7.12 -12.57
N ILE A 51 0.97 7.18 -13.24
CA ILE A 51 0.53 6.19 -14.23
C ILE A 51 0.21 6.96 -15.52
N ILE A 52 0.63 6.44 -16.67
CA ILE A 52 0.36 7.03 -17.99
C ILE A 52 -0.33 6.00 -18.90
N GLY A 53 -0.95 6.47 -19.98
CA GLY A 53 -1.54 5.60 -21.00
C GLY A 53 -0.54 4.57 -21.50
N ALA A 54 -0.90 3.30 -21.38
CA ALA A 54 -0.09 2.19 -21.89
C ALA A 54 -0.56 1.76 -23.28
N ASP A 55 -1.87 1.85 -23.52
CA ASP A 55 -2.51 1.78 -24.82
C ASP A 55 -3.79 2.65 -24.79
N ASN A 56 -4.70 2.46 -25.75
CA ASN A 56 -5.96 3.20 -25.83
C ASN A 56 -7.04 2.70 -24.86
N VAL A 57 -6.82 1.61 -24.14
CA VAL A 57 -7.80 0.94 -23.26
C VAL A 57 -7.44 1.09 -21.79
N TYR A 58 -6.16 1.26 -21.45
CA TYR A 58 -5.76 1.48 -20.05
C TYR A 58 -4.48 2.28 -19.89
N ALA A 59 -4.35 2.89 -18.70
CA ALA A 59 -3.09 3.40 -18.17
C ALA A 59 -2.55 2.42 -17.13
N GLN A 60 -1.22 2.19 -17.11
CA GLN A 60 -0.60 1.32 -16.11
C GLN A 60 0.77 1.79 -15.67
N ASN A 61 1.15 1.44 -14.44
CA ASN A 61 2.52 1.46 -13.98
C ASN A 61 2.75 0.31 -13.00
N TYR A 62 3.99 -0.18 -12.94
CA TYR A 62 4.39 -1.20 -11.99
C TYR A 62 4.78 -0.56 -10.65
N TRP A 63 4.14 -0.99 -9.57
CA TRP A 63 4.56 -0.63 -8.22
C TRP A 63 5.38 -1.77 -7.61
N THR A 64 6.69 -1.56 -7.49
CA THR A 64 7.55 -2.40 -6.63
C THR A 64 7.22 -2.10 -5.18
N PHE A 65 7.02 -3.10 -4.33
CA PHE A 65 6.80 -2.84 -2.91
C PHE A 65 8.10 -2.43 -2.20
N PRO A 66 8.03 -1.52 -1.21
CA PRO A 66 9.22 -1.08 -0.47
C PRO A 66 9.81 -2.18 0.44
N ALA A 67 9.06 -3.27 0.68
CA ALA A 67 9.50 -4.50 1.32
C ALA A 67 8.75 -5.71 0.70
N ILE A 68 9.37 -6.89 0.73
CA ILE A 68 8.82 -8.13 0.15
C ILE A 68 7.91 -8.83 1.16
N PHE A 69 6.74 -9.29 0.72
CA PHE A 69 5.79 -10.09 1.50
C PHE A 69 6.12 -11.59 1.44
N THR A 70 5.70 -12.36 2.45
CA THR A 70 5.79 -13.84 2.44
C THR A 70 4.82 -14.46 1.43
N TYR A 71 3.61 -13.89 1.31
CA TYR A 71 2.57 -14.31 0.38
C TYR A 71 2.12 -13.13 -0.48
N ILE A 72 1.38 -13.42 -1.56
CA ILE A 72 0.80 -12.38 -2.41
C ILE A 72 -0.15 -11.53 -1.55
N PRO A 73 0.10 -10.22 -1.37
CA PRO A 73 -0.69 -9.37 -0.48
C PRO A 73 -2.03 -8.97 -1.13
N VAL A 74 -2.91 -8.36 -0.36
CA VAL A 74 -4.05 -7.61 -0.89
C VAL A 74 -3.60 -6.19 -1.21
N VAL A 75 -3.91 -5.70 -2.40
CA VAL A 75 -3.59 -4.32 -2.82
C VAL A 75 -4.85 -3.54 -3.13
N ILE A 76 -4.97 -2.37 -2.52
CA ILE A 76 -6.08 -1.44 -2.69
C ILE A 76 -5.53 -0.17 -3.34
N PRO A 77 -5.73 0.01 -4.66
CA PRO A 77 -5.42 1.26 -5.35
C PRO A 77 -6.57 2.26 -5.18
N VAL A 78 -6.21 3.52 -4.97
CA VAL A 78 -7.15 4.65 -4.92
C VAL A 78 -6.61 5.77 -5.80
N ALA A 79 -7.32 6.11 -6.87
CA ALA A 79 -6.99 7.28 -7.68
C ALA A 79 -7.43 8.55 -6.95
N THR A 80 -6.49 9.50 -6.80
CA THR A 80 -6.86 10.90 -6.61
C THR A 80 -6.55 11.61 -7.92
N ILE A 81 -7.58 11.85 -8.72
CA ILE A 81 -7.35 12.23 -10.11
C ILE A 81 -6.85 13.66 -10.21
N LYS A 82 -5.82 13.80 -11.04
CA LYS A 82 -5.55 15.04 -11.77
C LYS A 82 -5.10 14.64 -13.17
N GLN A 83 -6.02 14.55 -14.14
CA GLN A 83 -5.62 14.62 -15.55
C GLN A 83 -4.83 15.93 -15.71
N ILE A 84 -3.53 15.87 -16.01
CA ILE A 84 -2.75 17.06 -16.32
C ILE A 84 -2.68 17.18 -17.85
N ASN A 85 -3.79 17.55 -18.47
CA ASN A 85 -3.69 18.09 -19.81
C ASN A 85 -3.19 19.53 -19.68
N GLY A 86 -2.40 20.02 -20.64
CA GLY A 86 -2.02 21.44 -20.71
C GLY A 86 -3.20 22.42 -20.69
N ALA A 87 -4.45 21.94 -20.73
CA ALA A 87 -5.70 22.67 -20.65
C ALA A 87 -6.45 22.58 -19.29
N GLY A 88 -5.99 21.83 -18.28
CA GLY A 88 -6.60 21.84 -16.94
C GLY A 88 -6.74 20.47 -16.25
N LYS A 89 -7.20 20.49 -15.00
CA LYS A 89 -7.47 19.31 -14.15
C LYS A 89 -8.89 18.79 -14.40
N SER A 90 -9.04 17.56 -14.88
CA SER A 90 -10.33 16.84 -14.88
C SER A 90 -10.34 15.77 -13.78
N THR A 91 -11.50 15.50 -13.17
CA THR A 91 -11.72 14.44 -12.18
C THR A 91 -12.86 13.54 -12.67
N THR A 92 -12.53 12.34 -13.17
CA THR A 92 -13.48 11.36 -13.70
C THR A 92 -13.35 10.03 -12.97
N LEU A 93 -14.41 9.48 -12.37
CA LEU A 93 -14.27 8.17 -11.70
C LEU A 93 -13.79 7.10 -12.71
N HIS A 94 -12.61 6.52 -12.45
CA HIS A 94 -12.05 5.42 -13.24
C HIS A 94 -12.16 4.11 -12.47
N SER A 95 -12.19 2.98 -13.17
CA SER A 95 -12.02 1.67 -12.54
C SER A 95 -10.53 1.43 -12.26
N LEU A 96 -10.18 1.11 -11.02
CA LEU A 96 -8.82 0.78 -10.62
C LEU A 96 -8.71 -0.64 -10.10
N TYR A 97 -7.69 -1.34 -10.55
CA TYR A 97 -7.38 -2.68 -10.07
C TYR A 97 -5.90 -2.99 -10.29
N VAL A 98 -5.42 -4.06 -9.66
CA VAL A 98 -4.02 -4.52 -9.77
C VAL A 98 -4.00 -5.84 -10.54
N VAL A 99 -3.05 -5.97 -11.48
CA VAL A 99 -2.81 -7.20 -12.25
C VAL A 99 -1.35 -7.63 -12.14
N ASN A 100 -1.08 -8.91 -12.46
CA ASN A 100 0.26 -9.51 -12.36
C ASN A 100 0.88 -9.27 -10.97
N LEU A 101 0.08 -9.48 -9.93
CA LEU A 101 0.46 -9.24 -8.55
C LEU A 101 1.37 -10.36 -8.03
N SER A 102 2.40 -9.99 -7.29
CA SER A 102 3.38 -10.87 -6.67
C SER A 102 3.71 -10.41 -5.25
N GLN A 103 4.59 -11.14 -4.56
CA GLN A 103 5.12 -10.78 -3.25
C GLN A 103 5.93 -9.48 -3.23
N SER A 104 6.43 -9.01 -4.38
CA SER A 104 7.34 -7.86 -4.47
C SER A 104 6.77 -6.69 -5.30
N GLY A 105 5.59 -6.84 -5.88
CA GLY A 105 4.94 -5.76 -6.63
C GLY A 105 3.83 -6.23 -7.55
N GLY A 106 3.24 -5.29 -8.29
CA GLY A 106 2.19 -5.55 -9.27
C GLY A 106 1.92 -4.35 -10.19
N ASN A 107 1.20 -4.59 -11.28
CA ASN A 107 0.79 -3.53 -12.21
C ASN A 107 -0.50 -2.89 -11.72
N VAL A 108 -0.43 -1.61 -11.36
CA VAL A 108 -1.59 -0.80 -11.02
C VAL A 108 -2.19 -0.30 -12.32
N ARG A 109 -3.45 -0.62 -12.58
CA ARG A 109 -4.15 -0.32 -13.82
C ARG A 109 -5.35 0.58 -13.58
N VAL A 110 -5.48 1.58 -14.44
CA VAL A 110 -6.65 2.47 -14.55
C VAL A 110 -7.34 2.15 -15.87
N VAL A 111 -8.65 1.92 -15.84
CA VAL A 111 -9.49 1.66 -17.02
C VAL A 111 -10.67 2.61 -17.05
N GLU A 112 -11.00 3.10 -18.25
CA GLU A 112 -12.18 3.93 -18.52
C GLU A 112 -12.85 3.53 -19.84
N GLY A 113 -14.08 4.01 -20.05
CA GLY A 113 -14.79 3.88 -21.33
C GLY A 113 -14.36 4.92 -22.38
N GLY A 114 -13.06 5.26 -22.43
CA GLY A 114 -12.47 6.34 -23.22
C GLY A 114 -11.06 5.99 -23.72
N ILE A 115 -10.45 6.90 -24.48
CA ILE A 115 -9.10 6.69 -25.03
C ILE A 115 -8.07 7.25 -24.05
N PHE A 116 -7.23 6.37 -23.52
CA PHE A 116 -6.03 6.77 -22.80
C PHE A 116 -4.99 7.31 -23.80
N ASP A 117 -4.34 8.42 -23.44
CA ASP A 117 -3.15 8.91 -24.12
C ASP A 117 -1.93 8.84 -23.20
N ASP A 118 -0.74 8.80 -23.79
CA ASP A 118 0.54 8.78 -23.10
C ASP A 118 0.92 10.14 -22.48
N LYS A 119 0.11 11.18 -22.74
CA LYS A 119 0.31 12.55 -22.26
C LYS A 119 -0.42 12.84 -20.97
N THR A 120 -1.44 12.05 -20.65
CA THR A 120 -2.22 12.17 -19.43
C THR A 120 -1.54 11.42 -18.29
N LEU A 121 -1.18 12.18 -17.26
CA LEU A 121 -0.70 11.64 -16.00
C LEU A 121 -1.85 11.36 -15.03
N TYR A 122 -1.91 10.15 -14.50
CA TYR A 122 -2.79 9.76 -13.41
C TYR A 122 -1.98 9.60 -12.13
N ARG A 123 -2.52 10.05 -11.00
CA ARG A 123 -1.92 9.85 -9.68
C ARG A 123 -2.75 8.91 -8.84
N VAL A 124 -2.13 7.81 -8.44
CA VAL A 124 -2.76 6.76 -7.67
C VAL A 124 -2.00 6.59 -6.36
N SER A 125 -2.73 6.53 -5.24
CA SER A 125 -2.19 6.04 -3.99
C SER A 125 -2.52 4.57 -3.87
N CYS A 126 -1.57 3.75 -3.42
CA CYS A 126 -1.80 2.32 -3.25
C CYS A 126 -1.44 1.90 -1.83
N HIS A 127 -2.23 0.98 -1.29
CA HIS A 127 -1.98 0.35 -0.01
C HIS A 127 -1.95 -1.17 -0.22
N ALA A 128 -0.82 -1.81 0.10
CA ALA A 128 -0.70 -3.26 0.14
C ALA A 128 -0.66 -3.75 1.59
N ILE A 129 -1.42 -4.79 1.92
CA ILE A 129 -1.47 -5.42 3.24
C ILE A 129 -1.33 -6.93 3.07
N GLY A 130 -0.47 -7.55 3.86
CA GLY A 130 -0.19 -8.98 3.80
C GLY A 130 0.76 -9.40 4.92
N GLU A 131 1.38 -10.57 4.81
CA GLU A 131 2.27 -11.12 5.84
C GLU A 131 3.76 -10.92 5.48
N TRP A 132 4.63 -10.73 6.48
CA TRP A 132 6.09 -10.65 6.31
C TRP A 132 6.86 -11.76 7.04
N LYS A 133 6.15 -12.63 7.77
CA LYS A 133 6.69 -13.80 8.47
C LYS A 133 5.81 -15.01 8.21
#